data_AF-A0A2W5T1C2-F1
#
_entry.id   AF-A0A2W5T1C2-F1
#
_cell.length_a   1.000
_cell.length_b   1.000
_cell.length_c   1.000
_cell.angle_alpha   90.00
_cell.angle_beta   90.00
_cell.angle_gamma   90.00
#
_symmetry.space_group_name_H-M   'P 1'
#
loop_
_entity.id
_entity.type
_entity.pdbx_description
1 polymer ?
#
loop_
_entity_poly.entity_id
_entity_poly.type
_entity_poly.pdbx_seq_one_letter_code
_entity_poly.pdbx_strand_id
1 'polypeptide(L)'
;MTRIILADAVRRDLERIADHLRTHDAANIDVRLKSILATLRVLRLSPEIGRPLLNGLREFLIGRGQHGYLALYDYDDDDDSVLVLRIRAQRERGYVD
;
A
#
# COMPACT_ATOMS: atom_id res chain seq x y z
N MET A 1 -15.35 9.92 -7.95
CA MET A 1 -14.16 9.05 -8.08
C MET A 1 -13.41 9.26 -6.79
N THR A 2 -13.25 8.19 -6.03
CA THR A 2 -12.70 8.25 -4.68
C THR A 2 -11.35 8.94 -4.65
N ARG A 3 -11.20 9.86 -3.70
CA ARG A 3 -9.95 10.59 -3.47
C ARG A 3 -8.97 9.66 -2.77
N ILE A 4 -7.71 9.65 -3.19
CA ILE A 4 -6.66 8.93 -2.46
C ILE A 4 -5.81 9.94 -1.71
N ILE A 5 -5.71 9.74 -0.41
CA ILE A 5 -4.87 10.50 0.52
C ILE A 5 -3.81 9.54 1.04
N LEU A 6 -2.55 10.00 1.09
CA LEU A 6 -1.45 9.22 1.65
C LEU A 6 -1.07 9.84 2.99
N ALA A 7 -1.08 9.04 4.06
CA ALA A 7 -0.55 9.47 5.35
C ALA A 7 0.97 9.72 5.24
N ASP A 8 1.51 10.59 6.10
CA ASP A 8 2.95 10.89 6.14
C ASP A 8 3.82 9.64 6.34
N ALA A 9 3.27 8.63 7.03
CA ALA A 9 3.94 7.35 7.24
C ALA A 9 4.22 6.60 5.92
N VAL A 10 3.40 6.78 4.88
CA VAL A 10 3.57 6.14 3.57
C VAL A 10 4.89 6.56 2.92
N ARG A 11 5.32 7.82 3.09
CA ARG A 11 6.62 8.28 2.58
C ARG A 11 7.76 7.48 3.17
N ARG A 12 7.79 7.34 4.51
CA ARG A 12 8.81 6.56 5.22
C ARG A 12 8.77 5.08 4.84
N ASP A 13 7.58 4.55 4.61
CA ASP A 13 7.41 3.17 4.14
C ASP A 13 8.00 2.97 2.74
N LEU A 14 7.79 3.90 1.81
CA LEU A 14 8.37 3.84 0.47
C LEU A 14 9.90 3.98 0.48
N GLU A 15 10.44 4.84 1.35
CA GLU A 15 11.88 4.99 1.57
C GLU A 15 12.51 3.68 2.07
N ARG A 16 11.90 3.06 3.11
CA ARG A 16 12.32 1.75 3.62
C ARG A 16 12.26 0.66 2.55
N ILE A 17 11.22 0.63 1.73
CA ILE A 17 11.10 -0.32 0.61
C ILE A 17 12.21 -0.08 -0.40
N ALA A 18 12.51 1.17 -0.74
CA ALA A 18 13.60 1.52 -1.65
C ALA A 18 14.96 1.02 -1.13
N ASP A 19 15.25 1.24 0.16
CA ASP A 19 16.49 0.80 0.80
C ASP A 19 16.62 -0.73 0.83
N HIS A 20 15.52 -1.44 1.11
CA HIS A 20 15.50 -2.89 1.05
C HIS A 20 15.79 -3.40 -0.37
N LEU A 21 15.19 -2.79 -1.40
CA LEU A 21 15.43 -3.13 -2.80
C LEU A 21 16.88 -2.86 -3.24
N ARG A 22 17.49 -1.76 -2.77
CA ARG A 22 18.92 -1.45 -3.01
C ARG A 22 19.84 -2.52 -2.42
N THR A 23 19.55 -2.96 -1.20
CA THR A 23 20.38 -3.94 -0.49
C THR A 23 20.38 -5.32 -1.16
N HIS A 24 19.34 -5.64 -1.93
CA HIS A 24 19.19 -6.94 -2.61
C HIS A 24 19.45 -6.86 -4.12
N ASP A 25 20.19 -5.85 -4.60
CA ASP A 25 20.53 -5.63 -6.01
C ASP A 25 19.32 -5.68 -6.97
N ALA A 26 18.16 -5.18 -6.52
CA ALA A 26 16.98 -5.14 -7.35
C ALA A 26 17.15 -4.10 -8.46
N ALA A 27 17.15 -4.55 -9.71
CA ALA A 27 17.09 -3.65 -10.86
C ALA A 27 15.78 -2.83 -10.86
N ASN A 28 15.87 -1.57 -11.32
CA ASN A 28 14.73 -0.69 -11.58
C ASN A 28 13.84 -0.37 -10.37
N ILE A 29 14.45 0.03 -9.24
CA ILE A 29 13.76 0.44 -8.00
C ILE A 29 12.66 1.48 -8.26
N ASP A 30 12.94 2.51 -9.08
CA ASP A 30 11.96 3.54 -9.41
C ASP A 30 10.72 2.97 -10.11
N VAL A 31 10.91 1.99 -11.00
CA VAL A 31 9.80 1.32 -11.68
C VAL A 31 8.95 0.54 -10.68
N ARG A 32 9.59 -0.10 -9.69
CA ARG A 32 8.88 -0.82 -8.63
C ARG A 32 8.06 0.12 -7.75
N LEU A 33 8.63 1.23 -7.29
CA LEU A 33 7.91 2.22 -6.49
C LEU A 33 6.76 2.86 -7.27
N LYS A 34 6.98 3.21 -8.54
CA LYS A 34 5.93 3.71 -9.44
C LYS A 34 4.81 2.70 -9.63
N SER A 35 5.13 1.40 -9.74
CA SER A 35 4.12 0.35 -9.84
C SER A 35 3.26 0.28 -8.58
N ILE A 36 3.85 0.39 -7.38
CA ILE A 36 3.09 0.39 -6.11
C ILE A 36 2.06 1.53 -6.13
N LEU A 37 2.52 2.75 -6.42
CA LEU A 37 1.66 3.94 -6.47
C LEU A 37 0.60 3.86 -7.58
N ALA A 38 0.94 3.27 -8.74
CA ALA A 38 0.01 3.06 -9.82
C ALA A 38 -1.10 2.07 -9.44
N THR A 39 -0.75 0.96 -8.76
CA THR A 39 -1.72 -0.03 -8.31
C THR A 39 -2.70 0.54 -7.29
N LEU A 40 -2.26 1.43 -6.38
CA LEU A 40 -3.17 2.12 -5.45
C LEU A 40 -4.30 2.88 -6.16
N ARG A 41 -4.10 3.32 -7.41
CA ARG A 41 -5.14 4.03 -8.18
C ARG A 41 -6.40 3.21 -8.43
N VAL A 42 -6.34 1.87 -8.32
CA VAL A 42 -7.53 1.00 -8.38
C VAL A 42 -8.55 1.38 -7.31
N LEU A 43 -8.08 1.83 -6.13
CA LEU A 43 -8.95 2.25 -5.04
C LEU A 43 -9.82 3.47 -5.39
N ARG A 44 -9.49 4.22 -6.46
CA ARG A 44 -10.35 5.32 -6.97
C ARG A 44 -11.66 4.84 -7.59
N LEU A 45 -11.70 3.57 -8.01
CA LEU A 45 -12.82 2.95 -8.71
C LEU A 45 -13.51 1.89 -7.85
N SER A 46 -12.76 1.27 -6.93
CA SER A 46 -13.28 0.19 -6.09
C SER A 46 -12.63 0.27 -4.71
N PRO A 47 -13.00 1.27 -3.89
CA PRO A 47 -12.43 1.45 -2.56
C PRO A 47 -12.73 0.28 -1.62
N GLU A 48 -13.78 -0.50 -1.89
CA GLU A 48 -14.14 -1.66 -1.07
C GLU A 48 -13.40 -2.96 -1.44
N ILE A 49 -12.56 -2.97 -2.48
CA ILE A 49 -11.93 -4.19 -3.00
C ILE A 49 -10.93 -4.83 -2.02
N GLY A 50 -10.43 -4.06 -1.06
CA GLY A 50 -9.52 -4.55 -0.04
C GLY A 50 -10.20 -5.51 0.93
N ARG A 51 -9.41 -6.44 1.46
CA ARG A 51 -9.85 -7.39 2.48
C ARG A 51 -10.14 -6.61 3.78
N PRO A 52 -11.34 -6.73 4.37
CA PRO A 52 -11.66 -6.05 5.61
C PRO A 52 -10.91 -6.62 6.80
N LEU A 53 -10.63 -5.76 7.77
CA LEU A 53 -10.00 -6.04 9.05
C LEU A 53 -10.85 -5.46 10.20
N LEU A 54 -10.31 -5.50 11.41
CA LEU A 54 -10.92 -4.85 12.57
C LEU A 54 -10.92 -3.32 12.39
N ASN A 55 -11.90 -2.66 13.01
CA ASN A 55 -12.02 -1.20 13.08
C ASN A 55 -12.18 -0.48 11.72
N GLY A 56 -12.82 -1.12 10.74
CA GLY A 56 -13.11 -0.49 9.44
C GLY A 56 -11.94 -0.50 8.44
N LEU A 57 -10.74 -0.83 8.91
CA LEU A 57 -9.54 -0.92 8.09
C LEU A 57 -9.63 -2.03 7.04
N ARG A 58 -8.90 -1.84 5.95
CA ARG A 58 -8.82 -2.77 4.83
C ARG A 58 -7.38 -2.95 4.36
N GLU A 59 -7.08 -4.15 3.89
CA GLU A 59 -5.81 -4.48 3.23
C GLU A 59 -5.99 -4.64 1.74
N PHE A 60 -5.16 -3.92 0.98
CA PHE A 60 -5.07 -4.07 -0.46
C PHE A 60 -3.73 -4.69 -0.85
N LEU A 61 -3.80 -5.85 -1.50
CA LEU A 61 -2.63 -6.56 -2.01
C LEU A 61 -2.17 -5.95 -3.33
N ILE A 62 -0.90 -5.55 -3.36
CA ILE A 62 -0.21 -4.95 -4.50
C ILE A 62 0.84 -5.94 -4.99
N GLY A 63 0.68 -6.41 -6.23
CA GLY A 63 1.57 -7.42 -6.81
C GLY A 63 1.27 -8.83 -6.31
N ARG A 64 2.19 -9.78 -6.58
CA ARG A 64 2.05 -11.20 -6.25
C ARG A 64 3.42 -11.82 -5.91
N GLY A 65 3.41 -12.90 -5.11
CA GLY A 65 4.59 -13.71 -4.82
C GLY A 65 5.66 -12.98 -3.99
N GLN A 66 6.94 -13.19 -4.30
CA GLN A 66 8.07 -12.66 -3.52
C GLN A 66 8.20 -11.12 -3.53
N HIS A 67 7.41 -10.44 -4.36
CA HIS A 67 7.40 -8.98 -4.50
C HIS A 67 6.03 -8.36 -4.15
N GLY A 68 5.23 -9.04 -3.33
CA GLY A 68 3.95 -8.54 -2.85
C GLY A 68 4.12 -7.46 -1.77
N TYR A 69 3.31 -6.41 -1.86
CA TYR A 69 3.16 -5.37 -0.85
C TYR A 69 1.71 -5.31 -0.38
N LEU A 70 1.48 -4.92 0.87
CA LEU A 70 0.16 -4.66 1.43
C LEU A 70 0.05 -3.18 1.72
N ALA A 71 -1.02 -2.57 1.22
CA ALA A 71 -1.45 -1.24 1.64
C ALA A 71 -2.56 -1.39 2.68
N LEU A 72 -2.32 -0.84 3.87
CA LEU A 72 -3.36 -0.68 4.87
C LEU A 72 -4.05 0.65 4.62
N TYR A 73 -5.36 0.63 4.50
CA TYR A 73 -6.14 1.83 4.26
C TYR A 73 -7.48 1.80 4.98
N ASP A 74 -8.07 2.97 5.11
CA ASP A 74 -9.44 3.18 5.55
C ASP A 74 -10.23 3.82 4.40
N TYR A 75 -11.50 3.46 4.26
CA TYR A 75 -12.40 4.07 3.28
C TYR A 75 -13.53 4.78 4.02
N ASP A 76 -13.55 6.10 3.87
CA ASP A 76 -14.62 6.97 4.34
C ASP A 76 -15.64 7.15 3.20
N ASP A 77 -16.81 6.53 3.36
CA ASP A 77 -17.89 6.58 2.38
C ASP A 77 -18.59 7.95 2.38
N ASP A 78 -18.57 8.68 3.50
CA ASP A 78 -19.21 10.00 3.61
C ASP A 78 -18.40 11.07 2.84
N ASP A 79 -17.06 10.98 2.84
CA ASP A 79 -16.16 11.90 2.10
C ASP A 79 -15.72 11.36 0.72
N ASP A 80 -16.15 10.15 0.31
CA ASP A 80 -15.65 9.40 -0.86
C ASP A 80 -14.10 9.45 -0.90
N SER A 81 -13.46 9.06 0.20
CA SER A 81 -12.01 9.15 0.37
C SER A 81 -11.37 7.88 0.93
N VAL A 82 -10.21 7.54 0.38
CA VAL A 82 -9.35 6.45 0.84
C VAL A 82 -8.10 7.07 1.47
N LEU A 83 -7.89 6.80 2.75
CA LEU A 83 -6.67 7.14 3.45
C LEU A 83 -5.74 5.92 3.50
N VAL A 84 -4.68 5.94 2.70
CA VAL A 84 -3.62 4.94 2.78
C VAL A 84 -2.72 5.26 3.97
N LEU A 85 -2.74 4.40 4.98
CA LEU A 85 -2.06 4.59 6.25
C LEU A 85 -0.62 4.09 6.21
N ARG A 86 -0.41 2.89 5.63
CA ARG A 86 0.88 2.19 5.62
C ARG A 86 1.06 1.37 4.35
N ILE A 87 2.31 1.18 3.93
CA ILE A 87 2.69 0.20 2.91
C ILE A 87 3.79 -0.70 3.46
N ARG A 88 3.60 -2.01 3.40
CA ARG A 88 4.59 -2.98 3.88
C ARG A 88 4.84 -4.07 2.86
N ALA A 89 6.05 -4.60 2.82
CA ALA A 89 6.30 -5.81 2.04
C ALA A 89 5.67 -7.00 2.77
N GLN A 90 5.08 -7.94 2.03
CA GLN A 90 4.40 -9.10 2.64
C GLN A 90 5.36 -9.96 3.50
N ARG A 91 6.66 -9.90 3.24
CA ARG A 91 7.70 -10.63 3.97
C ARG A 91 8.21 -9.91 5.22
N GLU A 92 7.83 -8.65 5.43
CA GLU A 92 8.10 -7.96 6.69
C GLU A 92 7.17 -8.53 7.75
N ARG A 93 7.73 -9.19 8.77
CA ARG A 93 6.95 -9.73 9.90
C ARG A 93 6.19 -8.59 10.59
N GLY A 94 4.94 -8.85 11.00
CA GLY A 94 4.19 -7.97 11.91
C GLY A 94 2.89 -7.38 11.35
N TYR A 95 1.94 -8.23 10.92
CA TYR A 95 0.52 -7.85 10.90
C TYR A 95 -0.23 -8.33 12.15
N VAL A 96 0.49 -8.96 13.08
CA VAL A 96 -0.01 -9.43 14.37
C VAL A 96 0.99 -8.94 15.39
N ASP A 97 0.74 -7.74 15.87
CA ASP A 97 0.75 -7.40 17.29
C ASP A 97 -0.45 -6.47 17.55
#